data_AF-F6FH85-F1
#
_entry.id   AF-F6FH85-F1
#
_cell.length_a   1.000
_cell.length_b   1.000
_cell.length_c   1.000
_cell.angle_alpha   90.00
_cell.angle_beta   90.00
_cell.angle_gamma   90.00
#
_symmetry.space_group_name_H-M   'P 1'
#
loop_
_entity.id
_entity.type
_entity.pdbx_description
1 polymer ?
#
loop_
_entity_poly.entity_id
_entity_poly.type
_entity_poly.pdbx_seq_one_letter_code
_entity_poly.pdbx_strand_id
1 'polypeptide(L)'
;MNPLVWKASAGVAASTAVVGTIGIASRSSKKEAVPIKILLSKGRPDKRLLFKARGADNPDWKAAWKKYISGYSGSREDPFSVKTLSGENAPDSFMSKCEGLFEEKAVDESDDKYNLALEFCTRDTLVSDFVWEQGKQALSDKNSGSWAALWSQYKQDGDLWKLNKSSEGTAPDEFKDACIKETSSRSRDASSPEVVAAIKYCSVTKSS
;
A
#
# COMPACT_ATOMS: atom_id res chain seq x y z
N MET A 1 23.58 4.19 48.99
CA MET A 1 24.88 3.65 49.41
C MET A 1 25.12 2.35 48.64
N ASN A 2 26.01 2.39 47.65
CA ASN A 2 26.74 1.20 47.13
C ASN A 2 27.85 0.81 48.15
N PRO A 3 28.68 -0.24 47.98
CA PRO A 3 28.64 -1.45 47.12
C PRO A 3 29.10 -2.74 47.84
N LEU A 4 29.04 -3.91 47.19
CA LEU A 4 30.00 -5.04 47.33
C LEU A 4 29.99 -5.79 45.99
N VAL A 5 30.85 -5.54 45.00
CA VAL A 5 32.29 -5.85 44.85
C VAL A 5 32.62 -7.36 44.92
N TRP A 6 32.74 -7.93 43.72
CA TRP A 6 33.90 -8.68 43.18
C TRP A 6 34.35 -9.99 43.85
N LYS A 7 34.38 -11.07 43.05
CA LYS A 7 35.61 -11.84 42.78
C LYS A 7 35.45 -12.77 41.57
N ALA A 8 36.16 -12.41 40.50
CA ALA A 8 36.51 -13.30 39.40
C ALA A 8 37.59 -14.29 39.88
N SER A 9 37.46 -15.56 39.51
CA SER A 9 38.55 -16.52 39.52
C SER A 9 38.54 -17.26 38.20
N ALA A 10 39.45 -16.84 37.31
CA ALA A 10 39.84 -17.56 36.13
C ALA A 10 40.60 -18.82 36.57
N GLY A 11 40.03 -19.99 36.32
CA GLY A 11 40.72 -21.27 36.42
C GLY A 11 40.97 -21.80 35.01
N VAL A 12 42.20 -21.68 34.51
CA VAL A 12 42.67 -22.43 33.35
C VAL A 12 43.09 -23.80 33.86
N ALA A 13 42.36 -24.85 33.46
CA ALA A 13 42.78 -26.24 33.65
C ALA A 13 42.68 -26.97 32.30
N ALA A 14 43.76 -27.66 31.97
CA ALA A 14 44.07 -28.22 30.67
C ALA A 14 43.25 -29.47 30.30
N SER A 15 42.87 -29.54 29.02
CA SER A 15 42.72 -30.73 28.16
C SER A 15 41.97 -31.96 28.68
N THR A 16 40.72 -32.13 28.24
CA THR A 16 40.29 -33.35 27.50
C THR A 16 39.27 -32.92 26.43
N ALA A 17 39.62 -33.13 25.16
CA ALA A 17 38.73 -32.86 24.04
C ALA A 17 37.69 -33.99 23.92
N VAL A 18 36.49 -33.79 24.45
CA VAL A 18 35.31 -34.46 23.93
C VAL A 18 34.73 -33.55 22.85
N VAL A 19 35.10 -33.83 21.60
CA VAL A 19 34.48 -33.23 20.42
C VAL A 19 33.05 -33.80 20.31
N GLY A 20 32.15 -33.26 21.14
CA GLY A 20 30.72 -33.38 20.94
C GLY A 20 30.33 -32.33 19.92
N THR A 21 30.22 -32.72 18.65
CA THR A 21 29.63 -31.86 17.63
C THR A 21 28.18 -31.61 17.99
N ILE A 22 27.89 -30.49 18.64
CA ILE A 22 26.54 -29.93 18.65
C ILE A 22 26.31 -29.49 17.20
N GLY A 23 25.81 -30.42 16.39
CA GLY A 23 25.21 -30.11 15.11
C GLY A 23 24.01 -29.22 15.39
N ILE A 24 24.20 -27.91 15.36
CA ILE A 24 23.10 -26.97 15.18
C ILE A 24 22.59 -27.26 13.78
N ALA A 25 21.61 -28.16 13.69
CA ALA A 25 20.78 -28.28 12.50
C ALA A 25 20.02 -26.95 12.39
N SER A 26 20.63 -25.99 11.68
CA SER A 26 19.90 -24.84 11.18
C SER A 26 18.77 -25.43 10.33
N ARG A 27 17.55 -25.37 10.85
CA ARG A 27 16.35 -25.60 10.03
C ARG A 27 16.38 -24.49 8.99
N SER A 28 16.98 -24.76 7.83
CA SER A 28 16.71 -23.98 6.63
C SER A 28 15.23 -24.14 6.36
N SER A 29 14.43 -23.21 6.87
CA SER A 29 13.05 -23.01 6.44
C SER A 29 13.11 -22.82 4.93
N LYS A 30 12.83 -23.87 4.17
CA LYS A 30 12.71 -23.78 2.72
C LYS A 30 11.61 -22.76 2.47
N LYS A 31 11.97 -21.59 1.94
CA LYS A 31 10.99 -20.58 1.55
C LYS A 31 10.14 -21.20 0.44
N GLU A 32 8.85 -21.34 0.69
CA GLU A 32 7.90 -21.88 -0.28
C GLU A 32 7.51 -20.80 -1.28
N ALA A 33 7.46 -21.14 -2.56
CA ALA A 33 7.02 -20.21 -3.59
C ALA A 33 5.50 -19.99 -3.48
N VAL A 34 5.10 -18.73 -3.29
CA VAL A 34 3.71 -18.30 -3.17
C VAL A 34 3.35 -17.32 -4.29
N PRO A 35 2.06 -17.11 -4.61
CA PRO A 35 1.68 -16.15 -5.64
C PRO A 35 2.21 -14.73 -5.33
N ILE A 36 2.66 -14.02 -6.36
CA ILE A 36 3.23 -12.67 -6.24
C ILE A 36 2.24 -11.71 -5.58
N LYS A 37 0.93 -11.82 -5.84
CA LYS A 37 -0.09 -11.02 -5.14
C LYS A 37 -0.05 -11.16 -3.62
N ILE A 38 0.29 -12.36 -3.12
CA ILE A 38 0.39 -12.62 -1.68
C ILE A 38 1.64 -11.93 -1.13
N LEU A 39 2.77 -12.03 -1.83
CA LEU A 39 4.00 -11.31 -1.44
C LEU A 39 3.76 -9.80 -1.40
N LEU A 40 3.17 -9.23 -2.46
CA LEU A 40 2.86 -7.80 -2.54
C LEU A 40 1.92 -7.36 -1.41
N SER A 41 0.85 -8.12 -1.14
CA SER A 41 -0.10 -7.77 -0.07
C SER A 41 0.53 -7.74 1.33
N LYS A 42 1.58 -8.55 1.55
CA LYS A 42 2.26 -8.66 2.85
C LYS A 42 3.44 -7.70 2.99
N GLY A 43 4.26 -7.60 1.94
CA GLY A 43 5.49 -6.81 1.94
C GLY A 43 5.26 -5.34 1.59
N ARG A 44 4.20 -5.03 0.84
CA ARG A 44 3.96 -3.70 0.24
C ARG A 44 2.55 -3.18 0.51
N PRO A 45 2.19 -2.88 1.79
CA PRO A 45 0.90 -2.29 2.12
C PRO A 45 0.73 -0.88 1.53
N ASP A 46 1.82 -0.24 1.12
CA ASP A 46 1.84 1.01 0.36
C ASP A 46 1.40 0.86 -1.10
N LYS A 47 1.16 -0.37 -1.57
CA LYS A 47 0.79 -0.68 -2.95
C LYS A 47 -0.52 -1.43 -3.06
N ARG A 48 -1.30 -1.11 -4.10
CA ARG A 48 -2.52 -1.84 -4.51
C ARG A 48 -2.34 -2.42 -5.90
N LEU A 49 -2.84 -3.66 -6.06
CA LEU A 49 -2.84 -4.35 -7.34
C LEU A 49 -3.79 -3.66 -8.33
N LEU A 50 -3.33 -3.48 -9.57
CA LEU A 50 -4.14 -2.98 -10.66
C LEU A 50 -4.78 -4.15 -11.41
N PHE A 51 -6.08 -4.34 -11.17
CA PHE A 51 -6.92 -5.27 -11.94
C PHE A 51 -7.55 -4.57 -13.13
N LYS A 52 -7.71 -5.31 -14.22
CA LYS A 52 -8.30 -4.87 -15.49
C LYS A 52 -9.74 -4.40 -15.33
N ALA A 53 -10.46 -4.93 -14.34
CA ALA A 53 -11.82 -4.52 -13.99
C ALA A 53 -11.99 -3.01 -13.72
N ARG A 54 -10.90 -2.27 -13.46
CA ARG A 54 -10.93 -0.80 -13.32
C ARG A 54 -11.14 -0.04 -14.64
N GLY A 55 -10.95 -0.68 -15.80
CA GLY A 55 -11.06 -0.04 -17.11
C GLY A 55 -9.74 0.61 -17.57
N ALA A 56 -9.47 0.54 -18.88
CA ALA A 56 -8.24 1.04 -19.49
C ALA A 56 -8.09 2.58 -19.45
N ASP A 57 -9.20 3.28 -19.31
CA ASP A 57 -9.29 4.73 -19.20
C ASP A 57 -9.03 5.24 -17.77
N ASN A 58 -8.94 4.33 -16.80
CA ASN A 58 -8.65 4.65 -15.41
C ASN A 58 -7.27 5.36 -15.29
N PRO A 59 -7.18 6.45 -14.52
CA PRO A 59 -5.94 7.22 -14.39
C PRO A 59 -4.77 6.38 -13.86
N ASP A 60 -5.03 5.38 -13.01
CA ASP A 60 -3.98 4.51 -12.47
C ASP A 60 -3.39 3.61 -13.55
N TRP A 61 -4.24 3.08 -14.45
CA TRP A 61 -3.79 2.30 -15.59
C TRP A 61 -3.01 3.15 -16.59
N LYS A 62 -3.48 4.37 -16.87
CA LYS A 62 -2.75 5.33 -17.71
C LYS A 62 -1.37 5.66 -17.13
N ALA A 63 -1.27 5.88 -15.83
CA ALA A 63 -0.01 6.15 -15.15
C ALA A 63 0.96 4.96 -15.25
N ALA A 64 0.48 3.75 -14.96
CA ALA A 64 1.26 2.53 -15.07
C ALA A 64 1.74 2.27 -16.50
N TRP A 65 0.86 2.44 -17.48
CA TRP A 65 1.17 2.27 -18.89
C TRP A 65 2.19 3.29 -19.39
N LYS A 66 2.00 4.57 -19.05
CA LYS A 66 2.96 5.62 -19.38
C LYS A 66 4.34 5.32 -18.80
N LYS A 67 4.39 4.83 -17.56
CA LYS A 67 5.65 4.41 -16.93
C LYS A 67 6.31 3.25 -17.70
N TYR A 68 5.52 2.24 -18.09
CA TYR A 68 6.01 1.11 -18.87
C TYR A 68 6.56 1.53 -20.24
N ILE A 69 5.81 2.33 -21.01
CA ILE A 69 6.29 2.89 -22.29
C ILE A 69 7.60 3.67 -22.06
N SER A 70 7.66 4.51 -21.04
CA SER A 70 8.86 5.32 -20.78
C SER A 70 10.09 4.46 -20.46
N GLY A 71 9.89 3.30 -19.85
CA GLY A 71 10.96 2.36 -19.52
C GLY A 71 11.45 1.52 -20.70
N TYR A 72 10.57 1.20 -21.66
CA TYR A 72 10.86 0.20 -22.70
C TYR A 72 10.71 0.70 -24.15
N SER A 73 10.23 1.91 -24.38
CA SER A 73 10.17 2.49 -25.74
C SER A 73 11.56 2.63 -26.33
N GLY A 74 11.79 2.01 -27.49
CA GLY A 74 13.09 1.96 -28.15
C GLY A 74 14.11 1.00 -27.52
N SER A 75 13.73 0.27 -26.46
CA SER A 75 14.53 -0.82 -25.92
C SER A 75 14.43 -2.08 -26.79
N ARG A 76 15.46 -2.94 -26.73
CA ARG A 76 15.39 -4.30 -27.28
C ARG A 76 14.64 -5.26 -26.36
N GLU A 77 14.41 -4.84 -25.12
CA GLU A 77 13.72 -5.60 -24.10
C GLU A 77 12.29 -5.10 -23.95
N ASP A 78 11.36 -6.04 -23.96
CA ASP A 78 9.94 -5.81 -23.70
C ASP A 78 9.43 -6.98 -22.84
N PRO A 79 9.55 -6.89 -21.50
CA PRO A 79 9.27 -8.01 -20.61
C PRO A 79 7.82 -8.49 -20.71
N PHE A 80 6.90 -7.63 -21.14
CA PHE A 80 5.49 -7.99 -21.30
C PHE A 80 5.15 -8.33 -22.77
N SER A 81 6.09 -8.14 -23.69
CA SER A 81 5.94 -8.43 -25.12
C SER A 81 4.68 -7.77 -25.72
N VAL A 82 4.49 -6.50 -25.38
CA VAL A 82 3.36 -5.67 -25.83
C VAL A 82 3.70 -5.07 -27.20
N LYS A 83 2.98 -5.52 -28.23
CA LYS A 83 3.23 -5.18 -29.64
C LYS A 83 3.36 -3.69 -29.96
N THR A 84 2.71 -2.82 -29.18
CA THR A 84 2.66 -1.38 -29.45
C THR A 84 2.85 -0.62 -28.14
N LEU A 85 4.01 0.03 -27.99
CA LEU A 85 4.37 0.87 -26.86
C LEU A 85 3.99 2.34 -27.13
N SER A 86 2.71 2.61 -27.35
CA SER A 86 2.20 3.96 -27.57
C SER A 86 0.74 4.09 -27.10
N GLY A 87 0.21 5.31 -27.18
CA GLY A 87 -1.16 5.61 -26.75
C GLY A 87 -1.28 5.96 -25.27
N GLU A 88 -2.41 6.57 -24.92
CA GLU A 88 -2.69 7.04 -23.56
C GLU A 88 -3.25 5.93 -22.67
N ASN A 89 -4.16 5.12 -23.22
CA ASN A 89 -4.84 4.05 -22.49
C ASN A 89 -4.01 2.77 -22.48
N ALA A 90 -4.02 2.06 -21.35
CA ALA A 90 -3.33 0.78 -21.22
C ALA A 90 -3.98 -0.27 -22.16
N PRO A 91 -3.20 -0.93 -23.04
CA PRO A 91 -3.74 -1.96 -23.91
C PRO A 91 -4.12 -3.23 -23.13
N ASP A 92 -5.06 -3.99 -23.67
CA ASP A 92 -5.58 -5.20 -23.03
C ASP A 92 -4.49 -6.22 -22.70
N SER A 93 -3.52 -6.37 -23.58
CA SER A 93 -2.38 -7.27 -23.40
C SER A 93 -1.50 -6.88 -22.22
N PHE A 94 -1.32 -5.58 -21.98
CA PHE A 94 -0.55 -5.07 -20.84
C PHE A 94 -1.29 -5.35 -19.53
N MET A 95 -2.59 -5.00 -19.47
CA MET A 95 -3.41 -5.24 -18.27
C MET A 95 -3.52 -6.74 -17.95
N SER A 96 -3.73 -7.58 -18.97
CA SER A 96 -3.82 -9.04 -18.80
C SER A 96 -2.49 -9.64 -18.35
N LYS A 97 -1.35 -9.10 -18.80
CA LYS A 97 -0.03 -9.54 -18.34
C LYS A 97 0.17 -9.25 -16.84
N CYS A 98 -0.30 -8.11 -16.37
CA CYS A 98 -0.28 -7.77 -14.95
C CYS A 98 -1.11 -8.75 -14.11
N GLU A 99 -2.34 -9.05 -14.53
CA GLU A 99 -3.17 -10.05 -13.82
C GLU A 99 -2.53 -11.44 -13.83
N GLY A 100 -1.87 -11.83 -14.93
CA GLY A 100 -1.09 -13.06 -15.00
C GLY A 100 0.06 -13.08 -14.00
N LEU A 101 0.85 -12.01 -13.93
CA LEU A 101 1.98 -11.89 -13.00
C LEU A 101 1.56 -12.07 -11.53
N PHE A 102 0.38 -11.57 -11.15
CA PHE A 102 -0.12 -11.72 -9.78
C PHE A 102 -0.30 -13.17 -9.33
N GLU A 103 -0.60 -14.07 -10.27
CA GLU A 103 -0.80 -15.50 -10.02
C GLU A 103 0.50 -16.32 -10.14
N GLU A 104 1.55 -15.76 -10.75
CA GLU A 104 2.85 -16.41 -10.84
C GLU A 104 3.46 -16.55 -9.43
N LYS A 105 4.19 -17.66 -9.22
CA LYS A 105 4.81 -17.96 -7.93
C LYS A 105 6.22 -17.41 -7.86
N ALA A 106 6.54 -16.76 -6.76
CA ALA A 106 7.88 -16.30 -6.42
C ALA A 106 8.22 -16.74 -4.99
N VAL A 107 9.51 -16.95 -4.73
CA VAL A 107 10.01 -17.35 -3.41
C VAL A 107 10.09 -16.13 -2.48
N ASP A 108 10.54 -15.00 -3.01
CA ASP A 108 10.62 -13.74 -2.30
C ASP A 108 10.74 -12.55 -3.29
N GLU A 109 10.99 -11.36 -2.74
CA GLU A 109 11.00 -10.09 -3.45
C GLU A 109 12.21 -9.90 -4.40
N SER A 110 13.17 -10.84 -4.39
CA SER A 110 14.29 -10.79 -5.33
C SER A 110 13.91 -11.29 -6.74
N ASP A 111 12.73 -11.89 -6.90
CA ASP A 111 12.25 -12.39 -8.19
C ASP A 111 11.96 -11.24 -9.16
N ASP A 112 12.50 -11.34 -10.39
CA ASP A 112 12.30 -10.31 -11.42
C ASP A 112 10.82 -10.09 -11.75
N LYS A 113 10.00 -11.14 -11.70
CA LYS A 113 8.55 -11.04 -11.95
C LYS A 113 7.84 -10.30 -10.83
N TYR A 114 8.29 -10.51 -9.59
CA TYR A 114 7.80 -9.72 -8.46
C TYR A 114 8.12 -8.24 -8.66
N ASN A 115 9.35 -7.92 -9.06
CA ASN A 115 9.77 -6.53 -9.31
C ASN A 115 9.00 -5.90 -10.48
N LEU A 116 8.78 -6.64 -11.57
CA LEU A 116 7.94 -6.19 -12.69
C LEU A 116 6.50 -5.92 -12.27
N ALA A 117 5.89 -6.85 -11.51
CA ALA A 117 4.53 -6.68 -11.01
C ALA A 117 4.43 -5.48 -10.07
N LEU A 118 5.37 -5.36 -9.13
CA LEU A 118 5.46 -4.21 -8.23
C LEU A 118 5.58 -2.90 -9.00
N GLU A 119 6.40 -2.87 -10.04
CA GLU A 119 6.76 -1.63 -10.72
C GLU A 119 5.66 -1.11 -11.67
N PHE A 120 5.02 -2.02 -12.42
CA PHE A 120 4.14 -1.68 -13.53
C PHE A 120 2.70 -2.16 -13.35
N CYS A 121 2.43 -3.02 -12.37
CA CYS A 121 1.12 -3.61 -12.13
C CYS A 121 0.54 -3.21 -10.77
N THR A 122 1.18 -2.29 -10.06
CA THR A 122 0.63 -1.71 -8.83
C THR A 122 0.51 -0.20 -8.92
N ARG A 123 -0.34 0.34 -8.06
CA ARG A 123 -0.40 1.78 -7.75
C ARG A 123 -0.18 2.01 -6.27
N ASP A 124 -0.02 3.27 -5.88
CA ASP A 124 0.02 3.61 -4.46
C ASP A 124 -1.33 3.32 -3.79
N THR A 125 -1.29 2.85 -2.56
CA THR A 125 -2.44 2.79 -1.67
C THR A 125 -2.84 4.19 -1.26
N LEU A 126 -4.10 4.53 -1.49
CA LEU A 126 -4.68 5.81 -1.11
C LEU A 126 -5.49 5.66 0.18
N VAL A 127 -5.68 6.74 0.91
CA VAL A 127 -6.59 6.77 2.07
C VAL A 127 -8.01 6.31 1.69
N SER A 128 -8.48 6.69 0.49
CA SER A 128 -9.76 6.25 -0.05
C SER A 128 -9.88 4.73 -0.23
N ASP A 129 -8.78 3.98 -0.39
CA ASP A 129 -8.83 2.52 -0.45
C ASP A 129 -9.24 1.94 0.89
N PHE A 130 -8.70 2.46 2.00
CA PHE A 130 -9.07 2.02 3.34
C PHE A 130 -10.52 2.39 3.66
N VAL A 131 -10.99 3.55 3.20
CA VAL A 131 -12.42 3.93 3.29
C VAL A 131 -13.30 2.90 2.59
N TRP A 132 -12.92 2.48 1.38
CA TRP A 132 -13.67 1.48 0.63
C TRP A 132 -13.69 0.11 1.31
N GLU A 133 -12.57 -0.31 1.90
CA GLU A 133 -12.47 -1.57 2.67
C GLU A 133 -13.41 -1.59 3.88
N GLN A 134 -13.81 -0.43 4.41
CA GLN A 134 -14.82 -0.30 5.47
C GLN A 134 -16.26 -0.28 4.94
N GLY A 135 -16.49 -0.54 3.65
CA GLY A 135 -17.81 -0.49 3.02
C GLY A 135 -18.36 0.95 2.87
N LYS A 136 -17.47 1.94 2.93
CA LYS A 136 -17.81 3.35 2.77
C LYS A 136 -17.32 3.90 1.43
N GLN A 137 -17.82 5.07 1.07
CA GLN A 137 -17.39 5.81 -0.11
C GLN A 137 -16.91 7.20 0.32
N ALA A 138 -15.68 7.53 -0.08
CA ALA A 138 -15.15 8.89 0.07
C ALA A 138 -15.97 9.87 -0.77
N LEU A 139 -16.33 11.01 -0.20
CA LEU A 139 -17.00 12.08 -0.94
C LEU A 139 -15.98 12.90 -1.72
N SER A 140 -16.23 13.04 -3.02
CA SER A 140 -15.46 13.88 -3.94
C SER A 140 -16.26 15.05 -4.51
N ASP A 141 -17.58 14.91 -4.61
CA ASP A 141 -18.46 15.99 -5.09
C ASP A 141 -18.74 17.00 -3.99
N LYS A 142 -18.20 18.22 -4.14
CA LYS A 142 -18.38 19.34 -3.20
C LYS A 142 -19.84 19.82 -3.04
N ASN A 143 -20.72 19.43 -3.96
CA ASN A 143 -22.15 19.79 -3.95
C ASN A 143 -23.02 18.77 -3.20
N SER A 144 -22.44 17.67 -2.74
CA SER A 144 -23.18 16.64 -1.99
C SER A 144 -23.83 17.21 -0.73
N GLY A 145 -25.13 16.97 -0.54
CA GLY A 145 -25.84 17.31 0.70
C GLY A 145 -25.30 16.58 1.94
N SER A 146 -24.52 15.50 1.76
CA SER A 146 -23.93 14.72 2.84
C SER A 146 -22.85 15.47 3.63
N TRP A 147 -22.29 16.54 3.07
CA TRP A 147 -21.23 17.33 3.73
C TRP A 147 -21.68 17.96 5.04
N ALA A 148 -22.95 18.36 5.18
CA ALA A 148 -23.46 18.99 6.39
C ALA A 148 -23.39 18.05 7.62
N ALA A 149 -23.71 16.76 7.42
CA ALA A 149 -23.65 15.75 8.47
C ALA A 149 -22.18 15.46 8.87
N LEU A 150 -21.30 15.29 7.90
CA LEU A 150 -19.87 15.06 8.13
C LEU A 150 -19.20 16.24 8.84
N TRP A 151 -19.55 17.47 8.46
CA TRP A 151 -19.06 18.67 9.12
C TRP A 151 -19.52 18.75 10.57
N SER A 152 -20.79 18.44 10.83
CA SER A 152 -21.34 18.39 12.19
C SER A 152 -20.59 17.40 13.07
N GLN A 153 -20.24 16.23 12.52
CA GLN A 153 -19.44 15.23 13.21
C GLN A 153 -18.00 15.68 13.44
N TYR A 154 -17.35 16.30 12.44
CA TYR A 154 -15.99 16.85 12.59
C TYR A 154 -15.94 17.95 13.66
N LYS A 155 -16.98 18.79 13.79
CA LYS A 155 -17.02 19.84 14.82
C LYS A 155 -16.99 19.27 16.24
N GLN A 156 -17.70 18.16 16.48
CA GLN A 156 -17.79 17.51 17.79
C GLN A 156 -16.48 16.83 18.21
N ASP A 157 -15.81 16.18 17.26
CA ASP A 157 -14.76 15.21 17.60
C ASP A 157 -13.37 15.54 17.01
N GLY A 158 -13.27 16.45 16.04
CA GLY A 158 -12.07 16.62 15.21
C GLY A 158 -11.34 17.95 15.39
N ASP A 159 -10.02 17.92 15.51
CA ASP A 159 -9.14 19.08 15.27
C ASP A 159 -8.00 18.79 14.30
N LEU A 160 -7.97 17.61 13.66
CA LEU A 160 -6.83 17.14 12.85
C LEU A 160 -6.33 18.19 11.85
N TRP A 161 -7.26 18.87 11.17
CA TRP A 161 -6.94 19.90 10.17
C TRP A 161 -7.01 21.33 10.73
N LYS A 162 -7.26 21.49 12.04
CA LYS A 162 -7.30 22.78 12.77
C LYS A 162 -8.15 23.86 12.10
N LEU A 163 -9.26 23.43 11.51
CA LEU A 163 -10.17 24.30 10.76
C LEU A 163 -11.00 25.16 11.69
N ASN A 164 -11.40 26.33 11.19
CA ASN A 164 -12.33 27.21 11.87
C ASN A 164 -13.74 26.59 11.90
N LYS A 165 -14.32 26.45 13.10
CA LYS A 165 -15.62 25.79 13.33
C LYS A 165 -16.81 26.75 13.43
N SER A 166 -16.60 28.05 13.18
CA SER A 166 -17.64 29.08 13.33
C SER A 166 -18.80 28.99 12.32
N SER A 167 -18.69 28.17 11.27
CA SER A 167 -19.78 28.02 10.30
C SER A 167 -20.93 27.16 10.86
N GLU A 168 -22.10 27.78 10.93
CA GLU A 168 -23.39 27.15 11.23
C GLU A 168 -23.96 26.50 9.96
N GLY A 169 -24.46 25.26 10.06
CA GLY A 169 -25.21 24.57 9.01
C GLY A 169 -24.41 23.96 7.86
N THR A 170 -23.60 24.73 7.14
CA THR A 170 -22.95 24.28 5.89
C THR A 170 -21.47 23.98 6.10
N ALA A 171 -21.03 22.86 5.55
CA ALA A 171 -19.61 22.50 5.51
C ALA A 171 -18.82 23.53 4.69
N PRO A 172 -17.77 24.17 5.26
CA PRO A 172 -16.96 25.12 4.53
C PRO A 172 -16.13 24.42 3.45
N ASP A 173 -15.76 25.13 2.39
CA ASP A 173 -14.98 24.53 1.30
C ASP A 173 -13.60 24.07 1.77
N GLU A 174 -13.00 24.75 2.75
CA GLU A 174 -11.75 24.33 3.39
C GLU A 174 -11.84 22.91 3.98
N PHE A 175 -12.98 22.55 4.58
CA PHE A 175 -13.23 21.21 5.10
C PHE A 175 -13.37 20.18 3.98
N LYS A 176 -14.13 20.52 2.92
CA LYS A 176 -14.31 19.63 1.77
C LYS A 176 -12.97 19.41 1.05
N ASP A 177 -12.18 20.45 0.89
CA ASP A 177 -10.84 20.39 0.28
C ASP A 177 -9.87 19.57 1.11
N ALA A 178 -9.88 19.74 2.44
CA ALA A 178 -9.10 18.90 3.33
C ALA A 178 -9.48 17.43 3.15
N CYS A 179 -10.78 17.11 3.09
CA CYS A 179 -11.25 15.76 2.86
C CYS A 179 -10.85 15.18 1.49
N ILE A 180 -11.02 15.94 0.41
CA ILE A 180 -10.66 15.50 -0.94
C ILE A 180 -9.15 15.26 -1.04
N LYS A 181 -8.35 16.17 -0.46
CA LYS A 181 -6.90 16.02 -0.39
C LYS A 181 -6.50 14.81 0.43
N GLU A 182 -7.09 14.62 1.60
CA GLU A 182 -6.78 13.51 2.50
C GLU A 182 -7.10 12.17 1.85
N THR A 183 -8.30 12.02 1.29
CA THR A 183 -8.74 10.77 0.65
C THR A 183 -7.95 10.42 -0.61
N SER A 184 -7.33 11.41 -1.24
CA SER A 184 -6.42 11.24 -2.39
C SER A 184 -4.95 11.08 -1.99
N SER A 185 -4.62 11.23 -0.70
CA SER A 185 -3.25 11.10 -0.20
C SER A 185 -2.85 9.62 -0.10
N ARG A 186 -1.55 9.37 -0.16
CA ARG A 186 -1.00 8.01 -0.04
C ARG A 186 -0.97 7.60 1.42
N SER A 187 -1.39 6.38 1.72
CA SER A 187 -1.25 5.80 3.06
C SER A 187 -0.88 4.33 2.98
N ARG A 188 -0.19 3.82 4.00
CA ARG A 188 0.17 2.41 4.16
C ARG A 188 -0.38 1.79 5.44
N ASP A 189 -1.08 2.57 6.26
CA ASP A 189 -1.55 2.17 7.58
C ASP A 189 -3.02 2.56 7.75
N ALA A 190 -3.87 1.55 7.90
CA ALA A 190 -5.30 1.72 8.10
C ALA A 190 -5.63 2.42 9.44
N SER A 191 -4.70 2.41 10.39
CA SER A 191 -4.85 3.01 11.72
C SER A 191 -4.28 4.42 11.80
N SER A 192 -3.73 4.97 10.70
CA SER A 192 -3.17 6.31 10.72
C SER A 192 -4.27 7.34 11.03
N PRO A 193 -3.94 8.45 11.73
CA PRO A 193 -4.92 9.49 12.05
C PRO A 193 -5.68 10.01 10.82
N GLU A 194 -5.00 10.10 9.68
CA GLU A 194 -5.53 10.52 8.39
C GLU A 194 -6.59 9.55 7.87
N VAL A 195 -6.31 8.24 7.92
CA VAL A 195 -7.26 7.21 7.48
C VAL A 195 -8.48 7.17 8.39
N VAL A 196 -8.27 7.18 9.71
CA VAL A 196 -9.35 7.21 10.69
C VAL A 196 -10.21 8.46 10.51
N ALA A 197 -9.60 9.62 10.29
CA ALA A 197 -10.30 10.86 10.00
C ALA A 197 -11.08 10.79 8.69
N ALA A 198 -10.52 10.24 7.62
CA ALA A 198 -11.23 10.11 6.34
C ALA A 198 -12.43 9.16 6.43
N ILE A 199 -12.28 8.02 7.12
CA ILE A 199 -13.38 7.06 7.38
C ILE A 199 -14.51 7.71 8.19
N LYS A 200 -14.18 8.65 9.08
CA LYS A 200 -15.16 9.28 9.97
C LYS A 200 -15.78 10.54 9.39
N TYR A 201 -14.98 11.39 8.74
CA TYR A 201 -15.34 12.76 8.40
C TYR A 201 -15.39 13.04 6.89
N CYS A 202 -14.93 12.11 6.04
CA CYS A 202 -14.89 12.32 4.59
C CYS A 202 -15.67 11.27 3.79
N SER A 203 -16.41 10.40 4.45
CA SER A 203 -17.03 9.26 3.79
C SER A 203 -18.40 8.92 4.33
N VAL A 204 -19.22 8.35 3.46
CA VAL A 204 -20.58 7.92 3.75
C VAL A 204 -20.70 6.42 3.52
N THR A 205 -21.68 5.78 4.15
CA THR A 205 -22.03 4.38 3.84
C THR A 205 -22.43 4.28 2.39
N LYS A 206 -21.90 3.29 1.67
CA LYS A 206 -22.23 3.08 0.26
C LYS A 206 -23.71 2.73 0.14
N SER A 207 -24.49 3.55 -0.58
CA SER A 207 -25.87 3.20 -0.93
C SER A 207 -25.82 2.00 -1.86
N SER A 208 -26.53 0.92 -1.48
CA SER A 208 -26.68 -0.29 -2.30
C SER A 208 -27.52 -0.04 -3.54
#